data_AF-A0A7J9JPF4-F1
#
_entry.id   AF-A0A7J9JPF4-F1
#
_cell.length_a   1.000
_cell.length_b   1.000
_cell.length_c   1.000
_cell.angle_alpha   90.00
_cell.angle_beta   90.00
_cell.angle_gamma   90.00
#
_symmetry.space_group_name_H-M   'P 1'
#
loop_
_entity.id
_entity.type
_entity.pdbx_description
1 polymer ?
#
loop_
_entity_poly.entity_id
_entity_poly.type
_entity_poly.pdbx_seq_one_letter_code
_entity_poly.pdbx_strand_id
1 'polypeptide(L)'
;MQIRDSNRAMLLAAAAQEQCTVHDLGLVGDDKEELERVLDGAFSSGINILLTSGGVSMGDKDFVKPLLEKKGKVHFNKVCMKPGKPLTFAEICLNRAENASVNKVLAFGLPGNPVSCLVCFQLFVVPTVRLLAGWENPHLLRVQARLQQPLKTDPVRPEFYRATIRWEANDGSGSAGFVAESTGHQMSSRLLSMKSANALLELPASGRVIPAGSSVSAIVISDLSGTPLSKAASSYDSSSSSTPHKSVSNEIMGDGSQDVQFKVAVLTVSDTVASGAGPDRSGPRAVSVVNSSSEKLGGAKVVATGVVSDDVGKIKEVLQRWSDIDKLDLILTLGGTGFTPRDVTPEATKEVIEKETPGLLYVMMQESLKVTPFAMLSRSAAGIRGSTLIINMPGNPNAVAECMEALLPALKHALKQVKGDKREKHPRHIPHEHATLVDTWERSHKLASAGSVEPSCPCSH
;
A
#
# COMPACT_ATOMS: atom_id res chain seq x y z
N MET A 1 -9.46 -6.13 15.35
CA MET A 1 -8.67 -5.12 14.61
C MET A 1 -9.65 -4.07 14.10
N GLN A 2 -9.40 -2.79 14.35
CA GLN A 2 -10.25 -1.70 13.86
C GLN A 2 -9.48 -0.94 12.77
N ILE A 3 -10.16 -0.59 11.68
CA ILE A 3 -9.61 0.23 10.59
C ILE A 3 -10.40 1.53 10.51
N ARG A 4 -9.75 2.62 10.08
CA ARG A 4 -10.46 3.87 9.79
C ARG A 4 -11.26 3.70 8.50
N ASP A 5 -12.48 4.21 8.50
CA ASP A 5 -13.30 4.28 7.30
C ASP A 5 -12.68 5.24 6.29
N SER A 6 -12.16 4.66 5.21
CA SER A 6 -11.58 5.39 4.09
C SER A 6 -12.51 5.41 2.87
N ASN A 7 -13.42 4.44 2.74
CA ASN A 7 -14.28 4.32 1.59
C ASN A 7 -15.32 5.43 1.56
N ARG A 8 -15.96 5.73 2.69
CA ARG A 8 -16.97 6.79 2.74
C ARG A 8 -16.37 8.13 2.34
N ALA A 9 -15.27 8.55 2.98
CA ALA A 9 -14.60 9.81 2.64
C ALA A 9 -14.18 9.86 1.16
N MET A 10 -13.69 8.75 0.61
CA MET A 10 -13.33 8.64 -0.80
C MET A 10 -14.54 8.72 -1.74
N LEU A 11 -15.66 8.09 -1.40
CA LEU A 11 -16.90 8.15 -2.18
C LEU A 11 -17.55 9.53 -2.12
N LEU A 12 -17.53 10.19 -0.95
CA LEU A 12 -18.00 11.58 -0.81
C LEU A 12 -17.21 12.50 -1.75
N ALA A 13 -15.87 12.37 -1.76
CA ALA A 13 -15.02 13.15 -2.65
C ALA A 13 -15.28 12.84 -4.14
N ALA A 14 -15.43 11.56 -4.50
CA ALA A 14 -15.69 11.15 -5.88
C ALA A 14 -17.09 11.59 -6.37
N ALA A 15 -18.10 11.53 -5.51
CA ALA A 15 -19.44 12.01 -5.83
C ALA A 15 -19.48 13.54 -5.96
N ALA A 16 -18.70 14.27 -5.16
CA ALA A 16 -18.55 15.72 -5.30
C ALA A 16 -17.89 16.11 -6.64
N GLN A 17 -16.93 15.32 -7.13
CA GLN A 17 -16.31 15.52 -8.45
C GLN A 17 -17.31 15.35 -9.61
N GLU A 18 -18.30 14.46 -9.46
CA GLU A 18 -19.40 14.31 -10.42
C GLU A 18 -20.58 15.26 -10.12
N GLN A 19 -20.39 16.25 -9.24
CA GLN A 19 -21.38 17.29 -8.91
C GLN A 19 -22.71 16.75 -8.33
N CYS A 20 -22.66 15.59 -7.67
CA CYS A 20 -23.82 15.02 -7.00
C CYS A 20 -24.13 15.75 -5.68
N THR A 21 -25.43 15.88 -5.36
CA THR A 21 -25.85 16.16 -3.98
C THR A 21 -25.77 14.88 -3.16
N VAL A 22 -25.05 14.90 -2.04
CA VAL A 22 -24.77 13.70 -1.26
C VAL A 22 -25.41 13.77 0.12
N HIS A 23 -26.19 12.74 0.45
CA HIS A 23 -26.72 12.52 1.79
C HIS A 23 -25.85 11.48 2.51
N ASP A 24 -24.93 11.94 3.38
CA ASP A 24 -24.07 11.03 4.15
C ASP A 24 -24.86 10.41 5.32
N LEU A 25 -25.05 9.09 5.26
CA LEU A 25 -25.76 8.31 6.30
C LEU A 25 -24.82 7.76 7.38
N GLY A 26 -23.51 8.01 7.27
CA GLY A 26 -22.52 7.61 8.25
C GLY A 26 -22.18 6.11 8.26
N LEU A 27 -21.70 5.64 9.40
CA LEU A 27 -21.35 4.25 9.63
C LEU A 27 -22.53 3.51 10.24
N VAL A 28 -22.79 2.31 9.74
CA VAL A 28 -23.82 1.40 10.26
C VAL A 28 -23.12 0.17 10.82
N GLY A 29 -23.54 -0.32 11.98
CA GLY A 29 -22.99 -1.55 12.56
C GLY A 29 -23.28 -2.78 11.70
N ASP A 30 -22.57 -3.88 11.95
CA ASP A 30 -22.87 -5.19 11.36
C ASP A 30 -24.11 -5.83 12.03
N ASP A 31 -25.21 -5.08 12.06
CA ASP A 31 -26.52 -5.48 12.58
C ASP A 31 -27.57 -5.35 11.47
N LYS A 32 -28.33 -6.43 11.27
CA LYS A 32 -29.28 -6.52 10.16
C LYS A 32 -30.45 -5.55 10.31
N GLU A 33 -30.95 -5.39 11.53
CA GLU A 33 -32.12 -4.55 11.82
C GLU A 33 -31.75 -3.07 11.73
N GLU A 34 -30.56 -2.72 12.24
CA GLU A 34 -30.00 -1.38 12.10
C GLU A 34 -29.80 -1.01 10.62
N LEU A 35 -29.17 -1.89 9.84
CA LEU A 35 -28.95 -1.68 8.42
C LEU A 35 -30.26 -1.58 7.64
N GLU A 36 -31.24 -2.43 7.93
CA GLU A 36 -32.57 -2.36 7.32
C GLU A 36 -33.23 -1.00 7.58
N ARG A 37 -33.20 -0.52 8.83
CA ARG A 37 -33.77 0.78 9.22
C ARG A 37 -33.08 1.95 8.50
N VAL A 38 -31.75 1.93 8.38
CA VAL A 38 -31.00 2.99 7.67
C VAL A 38 -31.33 2.99 6.18
N LEU A 39 -31.44 1.81 5.57
CA LEU A 39 -31.84 1.68 4.16
C LEU A 39 -33.25 2.23 3.92
N ASP A 40 -34.22 1.91 4.79
CA ASP A 40 -35.60 2.40 4.65
C ASP A 40 -35.68 3.93 4.80
N GLY A 41 -34.90 4.50 5.73
CA GLY A 41 -34.74 5.95 5.84
C GLY A 41 -34.15 6.57 4.57
N ALA A 42 -33.12 5.95 4.00
CA ALA A 42 -32.49 6.40 2.76
C ALA A 42 -33.47 6.41 1.59
N PHE A 43 -34.22 5.31 1.39
CA PHE A 43 -35.21 5.21 0.32
C PHE A 43 -36.35 6.22 0.47
N SER A 44 -36.74 6.54 1.70
CA SER A 44 -37.78 7.53 1.99
C SER A 44 -37.31 8.98 1.81
N SER A 45 -35.99 9.22 1.79
CA SER A 45 -35.40 10.57 1.72
C SER A 45 -35.39 11.19 0.32
N GLY A 46 -35.77 10.45 -0.72
CA GLY A 46 -35.88 10.96 -2.09
C GLY A 46 -34.58 10.88 -2.91
N ILE A 47 -33.59 10.10 -2.47
CA ILE A 47 -32.38 9.82 -3.26
C ILE A 47 -32.70 9.09 -4.57
N ASN A 48 -31.86 9.26 -5.58
CA ASN A 48 -31.92 8.51 -6.83
C ASN A 48 -30.96 7.31 -6.85
N ILE A 49 -29.81 7.44 -6.17
CA ILE A 49 -28.79 6.41 -6.07
C ILE A 49 -28.47 6.16 -4.59
N LEU A 50 -28.43 4.89 -4.21
CA LEU A 50 -27.89 4.44 -2.94
C LEU A 50 -26.52 3.80 -3.16
N LEU A 51 -25.51 4.24 -2.42
CA LEU A 51 -24.19 3.61 -2.39
C LEU A 51 -23.92 3.02 -1.02
N THR A 52 -23.60 1.73 -0.97
CA THR A 52 -23.02 1.11 0.23
C THR A 52 -21.60 0.64 -0.08
N SER A 53 -20.73 0.58 0.93
CA SER A 53 -19.39 0.03 0.76
C SER A 53 -19.07 -0.96 1.88
N GLY A 54 -18.66 -2.17 1.52
CA GLY A 54 -18.57 -3.28 2.48
C GLY A 54 -19.89 -4.03 2.63
N GLY A 55 -19.90 -5.14 3.38
CA GLY A 55 -21.13 -5.91 3.61
C GLY A 55 -21.64 -6.71 2.39
N VAL A 56 -20.84 -6.86 1.33
CA VAL A 56 -21.24 -7.44 0.03
C VAL A 56 -20.39 -8.62 -0.43
N SER A 57 -19.62 -9.26 0.44
CA SER A 57 -18.74 -10.37 0.09
C SER A 57 -19.39 -11.74 0.39
N MET A 58 -18.70 -12.60 1.16
CA MET A 58 -19.13 -13.93 1.61
C MET A 58 -19.05 -14.09 3.14
N GLY A 59 -19.03 -12.99 3.89
CA GLY A 59 -18.99 -13.02 5.35
C GLY A 59 -20.37 -13.29 5.94
N ASP A 60 -20.41 -13.93 7.11
CA ASP A 60 -21.65 -14.28 7.82
C ASP A 60 -22.50 -13.04 8.23
N LYS A 61 -21.89 -11.85 8.17
CA LYS A 61 -22.49 -10.55 8.47
C LYS A 61 -22.68 -9.64 7.23
N ASP A 62 -22.56 -10.19 6.02
CA ASP A 62 -22.76 -9.44 4.78
C ASP A 62 -24.27 -9.28 4.47
N PHE A 63 -24.94 -8.41 5.22
CA PHE A 63 -26.39 -8.22 5.16
C PHE A 63 -26.89 -7.34 4.00
N VAL A 64 -25.99 -6.65 3.28
CA VAL A 64 -26.40 -5.74 2.19
C VAL A 64 -27.13 -6.50 1.09
N LYS A 65 -26.60 -7.65 0.62
CA LYS A 65 -27.24 -8.39 -0.48
C LYS A 65 -28.63 -8.91 -0.12
N PRO A 66 -28.83 -9.64 1.01
CA PRO A 66 -30.16 -10.11 1.38
C PRO A 66 -31.17 -8.99 1.57
N LEU A 67 -30.74 -7.82 2.09
CA LEU A 67 -31.63 -6.67 2.26
C LEU A 67 -32.02 -6.02 0.92
N LEU A 68 -31.08 -5.90 -0.03
CA LEU A 68 -31.39 -5.42 -1.38
C LEU A 68 -32.32 -6.40 -2.13
N GLU A 69 -32.10 -7.72 -2.00
CA GLU A 69 -32.98 -8.76 -2.57
C GLU A 69 -34.40 -8.72 -1.97
N LYS A 70 -34.50 -8.43 -0.66
CA LYS A 70 -35.79 -8.27 0.02
C LYS A 70 -36.55 -7.03 -0.46
N LYS A 71 -35.85 -5.93 -0.73
CA LYS A 71 -36.47 -4.61 -1.01
C LYS A 71 -36.65 -4.32 -2.50
N GLY A 72 -35.98 -5.05 -3.39
CA GLY A 72 -36.13 -4.85 -4.82
C GLY A 72 -35.46 -5.94 -5.65
N LYS A 73 -35.18 -5.60 -6.91
CA LYS A 73 -34.65 -6.55 -7.88
C LYS A 73 -33.13 -6.43 -7.95
N VAL A 74 -32.41 -7.44 -7.46
CA VAL A 74 -30.96 -7.56 -7.70
C VAL A 74 -30.74 -8.08 -9.12
N HIS A 75 -29.99 -7.33 -9.91
CA HIS A 75 -29.65 -7.70 -11.29
C HIS A 75 -28.39 -8.56 -11.37
N PHE A 76 -27.39 -8.23 -10.56
CA PHE A 76 -26.18 -9.03 -10.40
C PHE A 76 -25.55 -8.76 -9.04
N ASN A 77 -24.78 -9.73 -8.55
CA ASN A 77 -24.05 -9.65 -7.29
C ASN A 77 -22.56 -10.08 -7.41
N LYS A 78 -22.12 -10.36 -8.65
CA LYS A 78 -20.74 -10.68 -9.01
C LYS A 78 -20.46 -10.18 -10.42
N VAL A 79 -19.26 -9.64 -10.63
CA VAL A 79 -18.77 -9.21 -11.93
C VAL A 79 -17.44 -9.90 -12.25
N CYS A 80 -17.28 -10.35 -13.49
CA CYS A 80 -16.02 -10.93 -13.97
C CYS A 80 -15.00 -9.80 -14.23
N MET A 81 -14.44 -9.25 -13.17
CA MET A 81 -13.46 -8.17 -13.22
C MET A 81 -12.47 -8.22 -12.05
N LYS A 82 -11.35 -7.51 -12.22
CA LYS A 82 -10.34 -7.29 -11.20
C LYS A 82 -9.87 -5.83 -11.23
N PRO A 83 -9.80 -5.13 -10.09
CA PRO A 83 -10.51 -5.42 -8.84
C PRO A 83 -12.03 -5.26 -9.01
N GLY A 84 -12.85 -5.64 -8.03
CA GLY A 84 -14.31 -5.35 -8.07
C GLY A 84 -15.29 -6.53 -8.13
N LYS A 85 -14.83 -7.79 -8.02
CA LYS A 85 -15.68 -9.00 -8.12
C LYS A 85 -17.03 -8.92 -7.37
N PRO A 86 -17.11 -8.51 -6.09
CA PRO A 86 -18.35 -8.61 -5.32
C PRO A 86 -19.27 -7.39 -5.48
N LEU A 87 -19.19 -6.65 -6.59
CA LEU A 87 -20.13 -5.57 -6.88
C LEU A 87 -21.56 -6.12 -7.01
N THR A 88 -22.49 -5.51 -6.28
CA THR A 88 -23.92 -5.78 -6.39
C THR A 88 -24.66 -4.57 -6.96
N PHE A 89 -25.62 -4.80 -7.84
CA PHE A 89 -26.52 -3.78 -8.35
C PHE A 89 -27.98 -4.24 -8.21
N ALA A 90 -28.82 -3.35 -7.69
CA ALA A 90 -30.24 -3.58 -7.49
C ALA A 90 -31.08 -2.36 -7.86
N GLU A 91 -32.30 -2.62 -8.29
CA GLU A 91 -33.33 -1.61 -8.51
C GLU A 91 -34.40 -1.72 -7.42
N ILE A 92 -34.63 -0.63 -6.69
CA ILE A 92 -35.62 -0.57 -5.61
C ILE A 92 -36.80 0.28 -6.11
N CYS A 93 -37.97 -0.34 -6.26
CA CYS A 93 -39.19 0.35 -6.65
C CYS A 93 -39.89 0.91 -5.41
N LEU A 94 -40.09 2.23 -5.36
CA LEU A 94 -40.81 2.88 -4.28
C LEU A 94 -42.27 3.09 -4.70
N ASN A 95 -43.20 2.39 -4.04
CA ASN A 95 -44.62 2.60 -4.22
C ASN A 95 -45.02 3.92 -3.55
N ARG A 96 -45.20 4.99 -4.33
CA ARG A 96 -46.02 6.13 -3.91
C ARG A 96 -47.45 5.91 -4.38
N ALA A 97 -48.41 6.38 -3.59
CA ALA A 97 -49.84 6.19 -3.80
C ALA A 97 -50.30 6.49 -5.25
N GLU A 98 -51.39 5.82 -5.62
CA GLU A 98 -52.03 5.79 -6.94
C GLU A 98 -52.00 7.16 -7.65
N ASN A 99 -51.33 7.22 -8.81
CA ASN A 99 -51.13 8.36 -9.73
C ASN A 99 -49.75 9.05 -9.74
N ALA A 100 -48.72 8.53 -9.07
CA ALA A 100 -47.34 8.99 -9.25
C ALA A 100 -46.50 8.00 -10.10
N SER A 101 -45.66 8.50 -11.00
CA SER A 101 -44.61 7.72 -11.68
C SER A 101 -43.80 6.92 -10.66
N VAL A 102 -43.59 5.62 -10.91
CA VAL A 102 -42.77 4.74 -10.04
C VAL A 102 -41.39 5.39 -9.85
N ASN A 103 -41.11 5.88 -8.64
CA ASN A 103 -39.79 6.42 -8.33
C ASN A 103 -38.87 5.25 -8.01
N LYS A 104 -37.74 5.18 -8.70
CA LYS A 104 -36.80 4.06 -8.64
C LYS A 104 -35.50 4.53 -8.00
N VAL A 105 -34.99 3.76 -7.05
CA VAL A 105 -33.67 3.98 -6.48
C VAL A 105 -32.72 2.92 -7.01
N LEU A 106 -31.60 3.37 -7.54
CA LEU A 106 -30.52 2.52 -8.03
C LEU A 106 -29.54 2.26 -6.90
N ALA A 107 -29.46 1.02 -6.41
CA ALA A 107 -28.61 0.64 -5.30
C ALA A 107 -27.35 -0.09 -5.77
N PHE A 108 -26.19 0.46 -5.44
CA PHE A 108 -24.88 -0.16 -5.67
C PHE A 108 -24.26 -0.61 -4.35
N GLY A 109 -24.12 -1.92 -4.21
CA GLY A 109 -23.32 -2.54 -3.15
C GLY A 109 -21.86 -2.61 -3.56
N LEU A 110 -21.07 -1.60 -3.20
CA LEU A 110 -19.67 -1.51 -3.56
C LEU A 110 -18.79 -2.41 -2.67
N PRO A 111 -17.72 -3.01 -3.22
CA PRO A 111 -16.80 -3.84 -2.43
C PRO A 111 -16.15 -3.07 -1.27
N GLY A 112 -15.87 -3.76 -0.15
CA GLY A 112 -15.22 -3.14 1.02
C GLY A 112 -13.74 -2.79 0.82
N ASN A 113 -13.04 -3.45 -0.11
CA ASN A 113 -11.63 -3.12 -0.40
C ASN A 113 -11.54 -1.75 -1.11
N PRO A 114 -10.71 -0.79 -0.63
CA PRO A 114 -10.74 0.58 -1.14
C PRO A 114 -10.54 0.74 -2.64
N VAL A 115 -9.57 0.03 -3.24
CA VAL A 115 -9.36 0.14 -4.69
C VAL A 115 -10.55 -0.44 -5.46
N SER A 116 -11.08 -1.58 -5.01
CA SER A 116 -12.28 -2.18 -5.62
C SER A 116 -13.48 -1.24 -5.54
N CYS A 117 -13.67 -0.56 -4.40
CA CYS A 117 -14.73 0.41 -4.18
C CYS A 117 -14.65 1.55 -5.21
N LEU A 118 -13.49 2.21 -5.32
CA LEU A 118 -13.31 3.34 -6.23
C LEU A 118 -13.36 2.93 -7.71
N VAL A 119 -12.78 1.79 -8.08
CA VAL A 119 -12.86 1.27 -9.46
C VAL A 119 -14.31 0.96 -9.84
N CYS A 120 -15.09 0.33 -8.95
CA CYS A 120 -16.51 0.09 -9.19
C CYS A 120 -17.32 1.40 -9.27
N PHE A 121 -16.99 2.39 -8.43
CA PHE A 121 -17.61 3.72 -8.51
C PHE A 121 -17.38 4.34 -9.90
N GLN A 122 -16.12 4.38 -10.36
CA GLN A 122 -15.77 4.94 -11.67
C GLN A 122 -16.45 4.20 -12.82
N LEU A 123 -16.44 2.86 -12.83
CA LEU A 123 -16.91 2.09 -13.98
C LEU A 123 -18.44 1.96 -14.07
N PHE A 124 -19.15 2.01 -12.94
CA PHE A 124 -20.59 1.73 -12.89
C PHE A 124 -21.41 2.90 -12.37
N VAL A 125 -20.94 3.58 -11.32
CA VAL A 125 -21.69 4.68 -10.70
C VAL A 125 -21.57 5.95 -11.52
N VAL A 126 -20.38 6.32 -11.98
CA VAL A 126 -20.17 7.54 -12.80
C VAL A 126 -21.02 7.55 -14.07
N PRO A 127 -21.04 6.49 -14.91
CA PRO A 127 -21.92 6.47 -16.08
C PRO A 127 -23.40 6.51 -15.71
N THR A 128 -23.79 5.92 -14.58
CA THR A 128 -25.18 5.96 -14.09
C THR A 128 -25.58 7.37 -13.67
N VAL A 129 -24.72 8.07 -12.93
CA VAL A 129 -24.92 9.48 -12.56
C VAL A 129 -25.08 10.33 -13.81
N ARG A 130 -24.18 10.20 -14.79
CA ARG A 130 -24.23 10.96 -16.05
C ARG A 130 -25.50 10.69 -16.85
N LEU A 131 -25.92 9.42 -16.91
CA LEU A 131 -27.16 9.03 -17.58
C LEU A 131 -28.38 9.67 -16.90
N LEU A 132 -28.45 9.64 -15.56
CA LEU A 132 -29.53 10.29 -14.80
C LEU A 132 -29.49 11.82 -14.90
N ALA A 133 -28.30 12.40 -15.07
CA ALA A 133 -28.12 13.83 -15.31
C ALA A 133 -28.41 14.25 -16.77
N GLY A 134 -28.80 13.31 -17.64
CA GLY A 134 -29.21 13.60 -19.02
C GLY A 134 -28.06 13.73 -20.02
N TRP A 135 -26.88 13.18 -19.73
CA TRP A 135 -25.77 13.19 -20.67
C TRP A 135 -26.06 12.29 -21.87
N GLU A 136 -25.86 12.80 -23.09
CA GLU A 136 -25.99 12.00 -24.32
C GLU A 136 -24.97 10.86 -24.38
N ASN A 137 -23.74 11.12 -23.90
CA ASN A 137 -22.69 10.11 -23.79
C ASN A 137 -22.22 9.96 -22.34
N PRO A 138 -22.81 9.02 -21.58
CA PRO A 138 -22.47 8.81 -20.18
C PRO A 138 -21.16 8.05 -19.97
N HIS A 139 -20.57 7.49 -21.04
CA HIS A 139 -19.40 6.63 -20.93
C HIS A 139 -18.14 7.43 -20.57
N LEU A 140 -17.25 6.82 -19.78
CA LEU A 140 -15.91 7.34 -19.57
C LEU A 140 -15.09 7.30 -20.87
N LEU A 141 -14.27 8.33 -21.08
CA LEU A 141 -13.38 8.44 -22.24
C LEU A 141 -12.41 7.24 -22.28
N ARG A 142 -12.33 6.59 -23.44
CA ARG A 142 -11.35 5.53 -23.71
C ARG A 142 -10.34 6.02 -24.74
N VAL A 143 -9.07 5.80 -24.44
CA VAL A 143 -7.95 6.12 -25.33
C VAL A 143 -7.08 4.88 -25.51
N GLN A 144 -6.28 4.86 -26.58
CA GLN A 144 -5.19 3.90 -26.72
C GLN A 144 -3.94 4.46 -26.05
N ALA A 145 -3.28 3.66 -25.22
CA ALA A 145 -2.05 4.03 -24.56
C ALA A 145 -0.98 2.94 -24.71
N ARG A 146 0.25 3.34 -25.04
CA ARG A 146 1.38 2.43 -25.20
C ARG A 146 2.05 2.14 -23.87
N LEU A 147 2.26 0.86 -23.56
CA LEU A 147 2.89 0.45 -22.31
C LEU A 147 4.38 0.80 -22.28
N GLN A 148 4.84 1.52 -21.25
CA GLN A 148 6.27 1.80 -21.03
C GLN A 148 7.02 0.62 -20.39
N GLN A 149 6.30 -0.29 -19.74
CA GLN A 149 6.85 -1.49 -19.11
C GLN A 149 5.98 -2.71 -19.39
N PRO A 150 6.54 -3.93 -19.42
CA PRO A 150 5.74 -5.14 -19.58
C PRO A 150 4.77 -5.34 -18.40
N LEU A 151 3.55 -5.78 -18.68
CA LEU A 151 2.52 -6.02 -17.67
C LEU A 151 2.06 -7.47 -17.70
N LYS A 152 2.07 -8.13 -16.54
CA LYS A 152 1.49 -9.47 -16.37
C LYS A 152 -0.01 -9.35 -16.16
N THR A 153 -0.78 -10.03 -17.00
CA THR A 153 -2.24 -10.07 -16.88
C THR A 153 -2.71 -11.14 -15.92
N ASP A 154 -3.91 -10.98 -15.37
CA ASP A 154 -4.59 -12.01 -14.60
C ASP A 154 -5.05 -13.16 -15.54
N PRO A 155 -4.94 -14.43 -15.13
CA PRO A 155 -5.33 -15.55 -15.97
C PRO A 155 -6.84 -15.79 -16.04
N VAL A 156 -7.63 -15.23 -15.12
CA VAL A 156 -9.04 -15.58 -14.96
C VAL A 156 -9.96 -14.41 -15.28
N ARG A 157 -9.58 -13.18 -14.91
CA ARG A 157 -10.47 -12.02 -15.01
C ARG A 157 -9.82 -10.85 -15.74
N PRO A 158 -10.56 -10.12 -16.57
CA PRO A 158 -10.09 -8.85 -17.09
C PRO A 158 -9.71 -7.91 -15.93
N GLU A 159 -8.59 -7.22 -16.08
CA GLU A 159 -8.03 -6.36 -15.04
C GLU A 159 -8.10 -4.90 -15.45
N PHE A 160 -8.74 -4.08 -14.61
CA PHE A 160 -8.70 -2.62 -14.64
C PHE A 160 -7.46 -2.17 -13.88
N TYR A 161 -6.36 -2.13 -14.61
CA TYR A 161 -5.02 -1.90 -14.08
C TYR A 161 -4.77 -0.39 -13.92
N ARG A 162 -4.42 0.07 -12.72
CA ARG A 162 -4.19 1.48 -12.46
C ARG A 162 -2.89 1.93 -13.11
N ALA A 163 -2.99 3.00 -13.90
CA ALA A 163 -1.86 3.58 -14.59
C ALA A 163 -1.92 5.11 -14.55
N THR A 164 -0.74 5.69 -14.72
CA THR A 164 -0.59 7.08 -15.13
C THR A 164 -0.39 7.10 -16.64
N ILE A 165 -1.30 7.73 -17.36
CA ILE A 165 -1.14 8.03 -18.78
C ILE A 165 -0.71 9.49 -18.97
N ARG A 166 0.11 9.72 -19.99
CA ARG A 166 0.51 11.07 -20.43
C ARG A 166 0.66 11.10 -21.94
N TRP A 167 0.49 12.29 -22.52
CA TRP A 167 0.74 12.49 -23.93
C TRP A 167 2.23 12.71 -24.19
N GLU A 168 2.81 11.99 -25.16
CA GLU A 168 4.18 12.18 -25.61
C GLU A 168 4.23 12.47 -27.11
N ALA A 169 5.20 13.31 -27.52
CA ALA A 169 5.45 13.61 -28.94
C ALA A 169 5.93 12.38 -29.73
N ASN A 170 6.52 11.41 -29.03
CA ASN A 170 6.85 10.10 -29.56
C ASN A 170 6.52 9.05 -28.49
N ASP A 171 5.48 8.26 -28.72
CA ASP A 171 5.01 7.23 -27.80
C ASP A 171 5.91 5.97 -27.75
N GLY A 172 6.99 5.94 -28.55
CA GLY A 172 7.87 4.79 -28.76
C GLY A 172 7.71 4.12 -30.13
N SER A 173 6.69 4.50 -30.91
CA SER A 173 6.48 4.01 -32.30
C SER A 173 6.97 4.97 -33.38
N GLY A 174 7.50 6.13 -33.02
CA GLY A 174 7.84 7.21 -33.95
C GLY A 174 6.69 8.16 -34.25
N SER A 175 5.58 8.08 -33.52
CA SER A 175 4.41 8.97 -33.62
C SER A 175 3.96 9.47 -32.25
N ALA A 176 3.28 10.61 -32.20
CA ALA A 176 2.72 11.12 -30.95
C ALA A 176 1.56 10.26 -30.45
N GLY A 177 1.44 10.10 -29.13
CA GLY A 177 0.39 9.28 -28.53
C GLY A 177 0.45 9.23 -27.01
N PHE A 178 -0.55 8.59 -26.40
CA PHE A 178 -0.52 8.34 -24.96
C PHE A 178 0.42 7.19 -24.63
N VAL A 179 1.20 7.36 -23.56
CA VAL A 179 1.98 6.29 -22.95
C VAL A 179 1.46 6.00 -21.55
N ALA A 180 1.60 4.77 -21.09
CA ALA A 180 1.08 4.28 -19.83
C ALA A 180 2.17 3.70 -18.91
N GLU A 181 2.23 4.22 -17.69
CA GLU A 181 3.10 3.74 -16.62
C GLU A 181 2.30 3.13 -15.47
N SER A 182 2.79 2.03 -14.92
CA SER A 182 2.17 1.34 -13.80
C SER A 182 2.30 2.16 -12.52
N THR A 183 1.24 2.18 -11.70
CA THR A 183 1.30 2.73 -10.34
C THR A 183 1.90 1.75 -9.30
N GLY A 184 2.53 0.67 -9.79
CA GLY A 184 3.18 -0.37 -8.98
C GLY A 184 2.22 -1.50 -8.61
N HIS A 185 2.30 -2.00 -7.36
CA HIS A 185 1.52 -3.15 -6.92
C HIS A 185 0.01 -2.91 -6.96
N GLN A 186 -0.70 -3.82 -7.63
CA GLN A 186 -2.13 -3.70 -7.96
C GLN A 186 -3.09 -4.38 -6.98
N MET A 187 -2.66 -4.68 -5.74
CA MET A 187 -3.55 -5.27 -4.73
C MET A 187 -4.78 -4.40 -4.44
N SER A 188 -5.95 -5.03 -4.32
CA SER A 188 -7.23 -4.30 -4.15
C SER A 188 -7.39 -3.58 -2.82
N SER A 189 -6.64 -3.97 -1.78
CA SER A 189 -6.58 -3.29 -0.48
C SER A 189 -5.58 -2.11 -0.48
N ARG A 190 -4.66 -2.05 -1.46
CA ARG A 190 -3.59 -1.05 -1.52
C ARG A 190 -4.07 0.21 -2.21
N LEU A 191 -4.74 1.08 -1.46
CA LEU A 191 -5.24 2.36 -1.97
C LEU A 191 -4.14 3.24 -2.61
N LEU A 192 -2.87 3.08 -2.19
CA LEU A 192 -1.72 3.75 -2.80
C LEU A 192 -1.56 3.50 -4.31
N SER A 193 -2.13 2.42 -4.85
CA SER A 193 -2.16 2.18 -6.31
C SER A 193 -3.08 3.13 -7.07
N MET A 194 -4.02 3.80 -6.40
CA MET A 194 -4.84 4.87 -6.97
C MET A 194 -4.12 6.22 -6.88
N LYS A 195 -3.04 6.34 -6.07
CA LYS A 195 -2.27 7.58 -5.98
C LYS A 195 -1.65 7.86 -7.35
N SER A 196 -1.99 9.02 -7.92
CA SER A 196 -1.58 9.47 -9.26
C SER A 196 -2.14 8.66 -10.43
N ALA A 197 -3.02 7.68 -10.20
CA ALA A 197 -3.69 6.99 -11.29
C ALA A 197 -4.71 7.94 -11.93
N ASN A 198 -4.51 8.26 -13.21
CA ASN A 198 -5.46 9.03 -14.03
C ASN A 198 -6.16 8.15 -15.07
N ALA A 199 -5.77 6.87 -15.18
CA ALA A 199 -6.41 5.91 -16.05
C ALA A 199 -6.48 4.48 -15.48
N LEU A 200 -7.42 3.71 -16.01
CA LEU A 200 -7.56 2.27 -15.83
C LEU A 200 -7.30 1.58 -17.17
N LEU A 201 -6.18 0.86 -17.30
CA LEU A 201 -5.90 0.04 -18.47
C LEU A 201 -6.83 -1.18 -18.47
N GLU A 202 -7.44 -1.48 -19.60
CA GLU A 202 -8.32 -2.63 -19.80
C GLU A 202 -7.47 -3.84 -20.26
N LEU A 203 -6.96 -4.61 -19.29
CA LEU A 203 -6.11 -5.76 -19.58
C LEU A 203 -6.94 -7.05 -19.73
N PRO A 204 -6.69 -7.88 -20.76
CA PRO A 204 -7.41 -9.12 -20.99
C PRO A 204 -7.06 -10.22 -19.97
N ALA A 205 -7.98 -11.16 -19.75
CA ALA A 205 -7.81 -12.33 -18.90
C ALA A 205 -6.95 -13.41 -19.60
N SER A 206 -5.65 -13.20 -19.78
CA SER A 206 -4.79 -14.12 -20.54
C SER A 206 -3.75 -14.85 -19.71
N GLY A 207 -3.38 -14.32 -18.54
CA GLY A 207 -2.25 -14.81 -17.73
C GLY A 207 -0.88 -14.55 -18.36
N ARG A 208 -0.84 -14.02 -19.59
CA ARG A 208 0.38 -13.72 -20.33
C ARG A 208 0.91 -12.34 -19.96
N VAL A 209 2.17 -12.12 -20.27
CA VAL A 209 2.82 -10.82 -20.19
C VAL A 209 2.56 -10.07 -21.49
N ILE A 210 2.00 -8.87 -21.39
CA ILE A 210 1.92 -7.91 -22.50
C ILE A 210 3.26 -7.16 -22.51
N PRO A 211 4.04 -7.20 -23.61
CA PRO A 211 5.35 -6.56 -23.66
C PRO A 211 5.25 -5.03 -23.66
N ALA A 212 6.31 -4.36 -23.18
CA ALA A 212 6.47 -2.93 -23.37
C ALA A 212 6.41 -2.58 -24.87
N GLY A 213 5.89 -1.40 -25.18
CA GLY A 213 5.62 -0.96 -26.55
C GLY A 213 4.27 -1.44 -27.10
N SER A 214 3.54 -2.33 -26.42
CA SER A 214 2.19 -2.72 -26.84
C SER A 214 1.17 -1.61 -26.57
N SER A 215 0.21 -1.43 -27.47
CA SER A 215 -0.96 -0.54 -27.24
C SER A 215 -2.05 -1.29 -26.49
N VAL A 216 -2.64 -0.65 -25.47
CA VAL A 216 -3.80 -1.15 -24.72
C VAL A 216 -4.85 -0.06 -24.59
N SER A 217 -6.12 -0.47 -24.45
CA SER A 217 -7.20 0.47 -24.14
C SER A 217 -7.07 0.96 -22.69
N ALA A 218 -7.31 2.26 -22.49
CA ALA A 218 -7.23 2.93 -21.20
C ALA A 218 -8.46 3.80 -20.98
N ILE A 219 -9.18 3.57 -19.89
CA ILE A 219 -10.30 4.41 -19.44
C ILE A 219 -9.72 5.56 -18.63
N VAL A 220 -9.99 6.80 -19.05
CA VAL A 220 -9.58 8.01 -18.34
C VAL A 220 -10.53 8.24 -17.16
N ILE A 221 -9.96 8.39 -15.95
CA ILE A 221 -10.73 8.53 -14.68
C ILE A 221 -10.45 9.85 -13.95
N SER A 222 -9.61 10.73 -14.50
CA SER A 222 -9.41 12.08 -14.00
C SER A 222 -9.21 13.05 -15.15
N ASP A 223 -9.33 14.34 -14.88
CA ASP A 223 -9.08 15.38 -15.88
C ASP A 223 -7.62 15.32 -16.39
N LEU A 224 -7.46 15.35 -17.72
CA LEU A 224 -6.16 15.36 -18.41
C LEU A 224 -5.66 16.78 -18.68
N SER A 225 -6.47 17.82 -18.44
CA SER A 225 -6.08 19.23 -18.62
C SER A 225 -4.86 19.62 -17.76
N GLY A 226 -4.66 18.95 -16.63
CA GLY A 226 -3.55 19.18 -15.70
C GLY A 226 -2.33 18.25 -15.85
N THR A 227 -2.27 17.38 -16.86
CA THR A 227 -1.12 16.47 -17.01
C THR A 227 0.12 17.25 -17.48
N PRO A 228 1.27 17.15 -16.78
CA PRO A 228 2.48 17.85 -17.22
C PRO A 228 2.92 17.30 -18.59
N LEU A 229 2.96 18.16 -19.61
CA LEU A 229 3.61 17.84 -20.87
C LEU A 229 5.10 17.57 -20.60
N SER A 230 5.65 16.53 -21.23
CA SER A 230 7.09 16.31 -21.18
C SER A 230 7.80 17.49 -21.84
N LYS A 231 8.87 18.00 -21.20
CA LYS A 231 9.74 19.01 -21.79
C LYS A 231 10.30 18.46 -23.10
N ALA A 232 9.75 18.91 -24.22
CA ALA A 232 10.32 18.61 -25.52
C ALA A 232 11.74 19.18 -25.59
N ALA A 233 12.67 18.34 -26.07
CA ALA A 233 14.04 18.67 -26.37
C ALA A 233 14.10 19.87 -27.32
N SER A 234 14.47 21.03 -26.78
CA SER A 234 14.96 22.16 -27.56
C SER A 234 16.47 21.96 -27.75
N SER A 235 16.82 21.01 -28.62
CA SER A 235 18.15 20.92 -29.22
C SER A 235 18.05 21.36 -30.67
N TYR A 236 17.84 22.66 -30.85
CA TYR A 236 18.37 23.40 -31.98
C TYR A 236 19.39 24.35 -31.37
N ASP A 237 20.68 23.98 -31.42
CA ASP A 237 21.65 25.04 -31.57
C ASP A 237 22.84 24.61 -32.43
N SER A 238 22.98 25.45 -33.44
CA SER A 238 24.09 25.77 -34.31
C SER A 238 25.46 25.60 -33.67
N SER A 239 26.36 25.02 -34.45
CA SER A 239 27.81 25.09 -34.28
C SER A 239 28.33 26.51 -34.02
N SER A 240 29.08 26.72 -32.93
CA SER A 240 30.39 27.38 -33.02
C SER A 240 31.23 27.18 -31.75
N SER A 241 32.53 27.08 -32.01
CA SER A 241 33.65 26.79 -31.14
C SER A 241 33.91 27.82 -30.03
N SER A 242 34.26 27.35 -28.82
CA SER A 242 35.51 27.69 -28.11
C SER A 242 35.50 27.19 -26.65
N THR A 243 36.58 26.53 -26.26
CA THR A 243 36.98 26.20 -24.88
C THR A 243 38.15 27.11 -24.46
N PRO A 244 38.59 27.09 -23.18
CA PRO A 244 37.88 27.53 -21.98
C PRO A 244 38.74 28.56 -21.19
N HIS A 245 38.19 29.30 -20.22
CA HIS A 245 38.87 29.60 -18.93
C HIS A 245 38.08 30.57 -18.03
N LYS A 246 37.99 30.17 -16.75
CA LYS A 246 37.99 30.95 -15.50
C LYS A 246 36.89 32.01 -15.26
N SER A 247 36.03 31.68 -14.29
CA SER A 247 35.47 32.64 -13.31
C SER A 247 35.06 31.83 -12.07
N VAL A 248 35.89 31.81 -11.03
CA VAL A 248 35.76 32.68 -9.84
C VAL A 248 34.35 32.60 -9.22
N SER A 249 34.36 31.95 -8.07
CA SER A 249 33.37 31.80 -7.01
C SER A 249 32.47 33.01 -6.75
N ASN A 250 31.18 32.73 -6.56
CA ASN A 250 30.38 33.39 -5.55
C ASN A 250 29.56 32.34 -4.79
N GLU A 251 29.84 32.26 -3.50
CA GLU A 251 29.19 31.42 -2.51
C GLU A 251 27.75 31.91 -2.27
N ILE A 252 26.79 30.99 -2.30
CA ILE A 252 25.53 31.14 -1.59
C ILE A 252 25.44 29.95 -0.65
N MET A 253 25.58 30.25 0.64
CA MET A 253 25.42 29.32 1.75
C MET A 253 23.99 28.75 1.74
N GLY A 254 23.88 27.46 1.45
CA GLY A 254 22.69 26.65 1.64
C GLY A 254 23.08 25.39 2.40
N ASP A 255 22.52 25.25 3.60
CA ASP A 255 22.70 24.19 4.59
C ASP A 255 22.95 22.79 4.00
N GLY A 256 24.20 22.32 4.13
CA GLY A 256 24.64 21.02 3.64
C GLY A 256 24.18 19.91 4.58
N SER A 257 22.97 19.39 4.36
CA SER A 257 22.64 18.04 4.82
C SER A 257 23.47 17.04 4.01
N GLN A 258 24.51 16.47 4.63
CA GLN A 258 25.26 15.38 4.03
C GLN A 258 24.29 14.22 3.73
N ASP A 259 24.18 13.85 2.46
CA ASP A 259 23.41 12.67 2.03
C ASP A 259 24.10 11.42 2.60
N VAL A 260 23.62 10.93 3.75
CA VAL A 260 24.17 9.75 4.41
C VAL A 260 23.79 8.50 3.61
N GLN A 261 24.68 8.08 2.71
CA GLN A 261 24.55 6.83 1.96
C GLN A 261 24.80 5.62 2.89
N PHE A 262 23.88 4.65 2.85
CA PHE A 262 24.00 3.38 3.61
C PHE A 262 24.59 2.25 2.77
N LYS A 263 25.49 1.46 3.37
CA LYS A 263 26.12 0.28 2.77
C LYS A 263 25.36 -0.98 3.17
N VAL A 264 24.84 -1.71 2.19
CA VAL A 264 24.05 -2.93 2.39
C VAL A 264 24.83 -4.14 1.90
N ALA A 265 24.70 -5.27 2.60
CA ALA A 265 25.08 -6.57 2.06
C ALA A 265 23.95 -7.59 2.07
N VAL A 266 24.06 -8.54 1.14
CA VAL A 266 23.12 -9.64 0.96
C VAL A 266 23.86 -10.97 1.05
N LEU A 267 23.46 -11.82 2.00
CA LEU A 267 24.01 -13.16 2.19
C LEU A 267 22.97 -14.22 1.85
N THR A 268 23.17 -14.97 0.78
CA THR A 268 22.35 -16.16 0.50
C THR A 268 22.86 -17.33 1.35
N VAL A 269 21.97 -17.94 2.13
CA VAL A 269 22.27 -19.13 2.94
C VAL A 269 21.54 -20.32 2.32
N SER A 270 22.31 -21.21 1.69
CA SER A 270 21.80 -22.42 1.07
C SER A 270 22.92 -23.42 0.76
N ASP A 271 22.81 -24.64 1.28
CA ASP A 271 23.67 -25.77 0.90
C ASP A 271 23.71 -26.01 -0.62
N THR A 272 22.54 -25.92 -1.28
CA THR A 272 22.41 -26.15 -2.73
C THR A 272 23.12 -25.09 -3.56
N VAL A 273 23.02 -23.82 -3.17
CA VAL A 273 23.68 -22.72 -3.88
C VAL A 273 25.19 -22.73 -3.58
N ALA A 274 25.58 -22.94 -2.32
CA ALA A 274 26.97 -22.96 -1.91
C ALA A 274 27.78 -24.10 -2.55
N SER A 275 27.14 -25.25 -2.80
CA SER A 275 27.75 -26.37 -3.54
C SER A 275 27.75 -26.21 -5.06
N GLY A 276 27.10 -25.17 -5.59
CA GLY A 276 26.94 -24.96 -7.04
C GLY A 276 25.88 -25.85 -7.69
N ALA A 277 25.12 -26.61 -6.91
CA ALA A 277 24.10 -27.54 -7.40
C ALA A 277 22.80 -26.84 -7.86
N GLY A 278 22.62 -25.56 -7.57
CA GLY A 278 21.46 -24.79 -8.01
C GLY A 278 21.73 -23.27 -8.05
N PRO A 279 20.97 -22.53 -8.87
CA PRO A 279 21.19 -21.09 -9.04
C PRO A 279 20.67 -20.29 -7.84
N ASP A 280 21.41 -19.25 -7.45
CA ASP A 280 20.89 -18.26 -6.51
C ASP A 280 19.83 -17.38 -7.18
N ARG A 281 18.56 -17.55 -6.78
CA ARG A 281 17.44 -16.73 -7.25
C ARG A 281 17.09 -15.61 -6.28
N SER A 282 17.44 -15.75 -5.00
CA SER A 282 17.01 -14.85 -3.94
C SER A 282 17.99 -13.70 -3.77
N GLY A 283 19.30 -13.96 -3.88
CA GLY A 283 20.35 -12.95 -3.85
C GLY A 283 20.13 -11.84 -4.88
N PRO A 284 20.06 -12.15 -6.19
CA PRO A 284 19.82 -11.13 -7.23
C PRO A 284 18.51 -10.36 -7.03
N ARG A 285 17.47 -11.03 -6.51
CA ARG A 285 16.20 -10.40 -6.21
C ARG A 285 16.31 -9.42 -5.05
N ALA A 286 16.99 -9.77 -3.97
CA ALA A 286 17.24 -8.87 -2.84
C ALA A 286 18.03 -7.63 -3.30
N VAL A 287 19.07 -7.83 -4.12
CA VAL A 287 19.86 -6.73 -4.69
C VAL A 287 18.97 -5.77 -5.51
N SER A 288 18.13 -6.32 -6.39
CA SER A 288 17.19 -5.55 -7.19
C SER A 288 16.19 -4.75 -6.32
N VAL A 289 15.68 -5.36 -5.25
CA VAL A 289 14.72 -4.71 -4.33
C VAL A 289 15.38 -3.59 -3.53
N VAL A 290 16.59 -3.80 -3.01
CA VAL A 290 17.34 -2.78 -2.28
C VAL A 290 17.69 -1.62 -3.20
N ASN A 291 18.22 -1.90 -4.39
CA ASN A 291 18.61 -0.85 -5.34
C ASN A 291 17.40 -0.05 -5.85
N SER A 292 16.29 -0.71 -6.18
CA SER A 292 15.05 -0.01 -6.57
C SER A 292 14.42 0.79 -5.43
N SER A 293 14.79 0.50 -4.19
CA SER A 293 14.35 1.23 -2.99
C SER A 293 15.40 2.17 -2.42
N SER A 294 16.52 2.40 -3.14
CA SER A 294 17.68 3.14 -2.64
C SER A 294 17.31 4.52 -2.11
N GLU A 295 16.56 5.32 -2.87
CA GLU A 295 16.10 6.66 -2.46
C GLU A 295 15.30 6.63 -1.16
N LYS A 296 14.37 5.67 -1.04
CA LYS A 296 13.52 5.49 0.16
C LYS A 296 14.33 5.03 1.36
N LEU A 297 15.43 4.31 1.13
CA LEU A 297 16.35 3.86 2.16
C LEU A 297 17.45 4.88 2.49
N GLY A 298 17.41 6.10 1.93
CA GLY A 298 18.44 7.11 2.17
C GLY A 298 19.70 6.88 1.33
N GLY A 299 19.54 6.58 0.05
CA GLY A 299 20.64 6.35 -0.87
C GLY A 299 21.37 5.02 -0.64
N ALA A 300 20.72 4.06 0.02
CA ALA A 300 21.32 2.76 0.35
C ALA A 300 21.78 2.02 -0.91
N LYS A 301 22.98 1.45 -0.89
CA LYS A 301 23.55 0.67 -1.99
C LYS A 301 24.03 -0.69 -1.52
N VAL A 302 23.77 -1.72 -2.31
CA VAL A 302 24.38 -3.02 -2.09
C VAL A 302 25.84 -2.96 -2.52
N VAL A 303 26.76 -3.16 -1.57
CA VAL A 303 28.22 -3.10 -1.80
C VAL A 303 28.90 -4.46 -1.66
N ALA A 304 28.21 -5.46 -1.10
CA ALA A 304 28.71 -6.81 -1.02
C ALA A 304 27.56 -7.84 -1.14
N THR A 305 27.86 -8.95 -1.80
CA THR A 305 27.00 -10.13 -1.83
C THR A 305 27.84 -11.36 -1.49
N GLY A 306 27.21 -12.38 -0.92
CA GLY A 306 27.89 -13.62 -0.56
C GLY A 306 26.94 -14.81 -0.55
N VAL A 307 27.51 -16.01 -0.62
CA VAL A 307 26.80 -17.28 -0.49
C VAL A 307 27.53 -18.13 0.53
N VAL A 308 26.79 -18.74 1.46
CA VAL A 308 27.32 -19.72 2.41
C VAL A 308 26.39 -20.93 2.53
N SER A 309 26.95 -22.07 2.93
CA SER A 309 26.18 -23.25 3.30
C SER A 309 25.42 -23.01 4.61
N ASP A 310 24.41 -23.82 4.89
CA ASP A 310 23.64 -23.80 6.12
C ASP A 310 24.48 -24.34 7.30
N ASP A 311 25.42 -23.52 7.76
CA ASP A 311 26.38 -23.83 8.82
C ASP A 311 26.52 -22.61 9.74
N VAL A 312 26.32 -22.83 11.04
CA VAL A 312 26.34 -21.76 12.04
C VAL A 312 27.67 -21.01 12.04
N GLY A 313 28.79 -21.72 11.96
CA GLY A 313 30.13 -21.11 11.98
C GLY A 313 30.36 -20.18 10.78
N LYS A 314 30.07 -20.67 9.58
CA LYS A 314 30.25 -19.89 8.34
C LYS A 314 29.33 -18.67 8.26
N ILE A 315 28.07 -18.80 8.69
CA ILE A 315 27.14 -17.67 8.72
C ILE A 315 27.65 -16.61 9.70
N LYS A 316 28.06 -17.02 10.91
CA LYS A 316 28.60 -16.12 11.94
C LYS A 316 29.84 -15.37 11.45
N GLU A 317 30.79 -16.06 10.84
CA GLU A 317 32.02 -15.46 10.33
C GLU A 317 31.73 -14.32 9.35
N VAL A 318 30.81 -14.54 8.39
CA VAL A 318 30.43 -13.50 7.43
C VAL A 318 29.70 -12.34 8.12
N LEU A 319 28.73 -12.63 9.00
CA LEU A 319 27.99 -11.58 9.72
C LEU A 319 28.91 -10.72 10.58
N GLN A 320 29.87 -11.34 11.27
CA GLN A 320 30.88 -10.64 12.08
C GLN A 320 31.83 -9.83 11.21
N ARG A 321 32.39 -10.41 10.14
CA ARG A 321 33.29 -9.70 9.22
C ARG A 321 32.61 -8.46 8.62
N TRP A 322 31.38 -8.62 8.12
CA TRP A 322 30.62 -7.54 7.51
C TRP A 322 30.22 -6.45 8.50
N SER A 323 29.94 -6.80 9.75
CA SER A 323 29.57 -5.83 10.78
C SER A 323 30.79 -5.12 11.39
N ASP A 324 31.85 -5.87 11.70
CA ASP A 324 32.95 -5.41 12.54
C ASP A 324 34.12 -4.85 11.73
N ILE A 325 34.38 -5.42 10.54
CA ILE A 325 35.52 -5.06 9.69
C ILE A 325 35.04 -4.19 8.53
N ASP A 326 34.08 -4.66 7.75
CA ASP A 326 33.62 -3.93 6.55
C ASP A 326 32.67 -2.77 6.90
N LYS A 327 32.20 -2.71 8.16
CA LYS A 327 31.35 -1.65 8.74
C LYS A 327 30.12 -1.36 7.86
N LEU A 328 29.40 -2.41 7.50
CA LEU A 328 28.15 -2.27 6.75
C LEU A 328 27.04 -1.74 7.65
N ASP A 329 26.06 -1.04 7.07
CA ASP A 329 24.95 -0.47 7.82
C ASP A 329 23.78 -1.46 7.93
N LEU A 330 23.59 -2.31 6.92
CA LEU A 330 22.52 -3.32 6.85
C LEU A 330 23.03 -4.63 6.25
N ILE A 331 22.71 -5.75 6.90
CA ILE A 331 22.92 -7.10 6.36
C ILE A 331 21.58 -7.82 6.26
N LEU A 332 21.29 -8.33 5.06
CA LEU A 332 20.14 -9.18 4.79
C LEU A 332 20.61 -10.60 4.52
N THR A 333 20.19 -11.57 5.34
CA THR A 333 20.41 -12.98 5.01
C THR A 333 19.18 -13.56 4.33
N LEU A 334 19.34 -14.47 3.39
CA LEU A 334 18.25 -15.05 2.62
C LEU A 334 18.29 -16.58 2.73
N GLY A 335 17.32 -17.18 3.41
CA GLY A 335 17.24 -18.64 3.59
C GLY A 335 17.67 -19.14 4.96
N GLY A 336 17.52 -20.45 5.18
CA GLY A 336 17.85 -21.13 6.42
C GLY A 336 16.95 -20.76 7.62
N THR A 337 15.73 -20.25 7.38
CA THR A 337 14.78 -19.82 8.44
C THR A 337 13.63 -20.81 8.68
N GLY A 338 13.59 -21.94 7.98
CA GLY A 338 12.53 -22.94 8.09
C GLY A 338 12.66 -23.86 9.31
N PHE A 339 11.95 -24.99 9.30
CA PHE A 339 11.95 -25.98 10.38
C PHE A 339 12.83 -27.20 10.09
N THR A 340 13.55 -27.22 8.97
CA THR A 340 14.40 -28.38 8.66
C THR A 340 15.64 -28.38 9.56
N PRO A 341 16.27 -29.54 9.81
CA PRO A 341 17.50 -29.60 10.60
C PRO A 341 18.67 -28.79 10.04
N ARG A 342 18.60 -28.42 8.75
CA ARG A 342 19.59 -27.57 8.09
C ARG A 342 19.28 -26.10 8.27
N ASP A 343 18.03 -25.69 8.51
CA ASP A 343 17.70 -24.28 8.72
C ASP A 343 18.32 -23.75 10.03
N VAL A 344 19.44 -23.05 9.97
CA VAL A 344 20.20 -22.58 11.15
C VAL A 344 20.52 -21.08 11.16
N THR A 345 19.99 -20.32 10.20
CA THR A 345 20.27 -18.89 10.06
C THR A 345 19.85 -18.06 11.30
N PRO A 346 18.67 -18.30 11.92
CA PRO A 346 18.28 -17.59 13.14
C PRO A 346 19.22 -17.84 14.32
N GLU A 347 19.68 -19.07 14.51
CA GLU A 347 20.62 -19.47 15.56
C GLU A 347 21.95 -18.73 15.39
N ALA A 348 22.52 -18.77 14.19
CA ALA A 348 23.76 -18.05 13.86
C ALA A 348 23.62 -16.53 14.09
N THR A 349 22.46 -15.97 13.74
CA THR A 349 22.19 -14.53 13.88
C THR A 349 22.06 -14.12 15.36
N LYS A 350 21.33 -14.91 16.16
CA LYS A 350 21.15 -14.66 17.60
C LYS A 350 22.47 -14.70 18.37
N GLU A 351 23.43 -15.51 17.94
CA GLU A 351 24.75 -15.58 18.56
C GLU A 351 25.67 -14.38 18.24
N VAL A 352 25.34 -13.54 17.24
CA VAL A 352 26.19 -12.39 16.85
C VAL A 352 25.57 -11.04 17.16
N ILE A 353 24.26 -10.95 17.29
CA ILE A 353 23.57 -9.69 17.64
C ILE A 353 23.72 -9.38 19.12
N GLU A 354 23.87 -8.11 19.44
CA GLU A 354 23.96 -7.57 20.81
C GLU A 354 22.58 -7.15 21.32
N LYS A 355 21.70 -6.74 20.41
CA LYS A 355 20.35 -6.25 20.72
C LYS A 355 19.33 -6.74 19.70
N GLU A 356 18.31 -7.46 20.16
CA GLU A 356 17.23 -7.93 19.28
C GLU A 356 16.32 -6.79 18.82
N THR A 357 15.75 -6.95 17.61
CA THR A 357 14.76 -6.03 17.03
C THR A 357 13.46 -6.77 16.69
N PRO A 358 12.72 -7.29 17.69
CA PRO A 358 11.55 -8.14 17.46
C PRO A 358 10.39 -7.43 16.74
N GLY A 359 10.31 -6.10 16.85
CA GLY A 359 9.30 -5.31 16.12
C GLY A 359 9.40 -5.45 14.60
N LEU A 360 10.62 -5.59 14.05
CA LEU A 360 10.81 -5.83 12.61
C LEU A 360 10.27 -7.21 12.22
N LEU A 361 10.53 -8.23 13.04
CA LEU A 361 10.03 -9.58 12.83
C LEU A 361 8.51 -9.65 12.90
N TYR A 362 7.90 -8.94 13.86
CA TYR A 362 6.46 -8.85 13.99
C TYR A 362 5.81 -8.28 12.72
N VAL A 363 6.34 -7.17 12.20
CA VAL A 363 5.84 -6.55 10.96
C VAL A 363 6.02 -7.47 9.76
N MET A 364 7.21 -8.06 9.61
CA MET A 364 7.47 -9.05 8.54
C MET A 364 6.49 -10.22 8.59
N MET A 365 6.26 -10.78 9.78
CA MET A 365 5.34 -11.90 9.97
C MET A 365 3.90 -11.49 9.68
N GLN A 366 3.45 -10.34 10.20
CA GLN A 366 2.10 -9.82 9.99
C GLN A 366 1.81 -9.59 8.51
N GLU A 367 2.74 -8.99 7.76
CA GLU A 367 2.55 -8.76 6.32
C GLU A 367 2.64 -10.07 5.52
N SER A 368 3.58 -10.96 5.87
CA SER A 368 3.74 -12.25 5.17
C SER A 368 2.52 -13.16 5.34
N LEU A 369 1.87 -13.15 6.51
CA LEU A 369 0.65 -13.92 6.78
C LEU A 369 -0.56 -13.49 5.95
N LYS A 370 -0.57 -12.24 5.45
CA LYS A 370 -1.60 -11.78 4.51
C LYS A 370 -1.44 -12.39 3.12
N VAL A 371 -0.22 -12.82 2.78
CA VAL A 371 0.11 -13.43 1.49
C VAL A 371 -0.04 -14.95 1.56
N THR A 372 0.50 -15.56 2.62
CA THR A 372 0.48 -17.01 2.77
C THR A 372 0.39 -17.43 4.23
N PRO A 373 -0.49 -18.39 4.59
CA PRO A 373 -0.52 -18.94 5.94
C PRO A 373 0.80 -19.62 6.33
N PHE A 374 1.57 -20.14 5.36
CA PHE A 374 2.85 -20.80 5.63
C PHE A 374 3.95 -19.88 6.16
N ALA A 375 3.75 -18.55 6.11
CA ALA A 375 4.68 -17.60 6.71
C ALA A 375 4.93 -17.88 8.20
N MET A 376 3.93 -18.46 8.91
CA MET A 376 4.06 -18.85 10.32
C MET A 376 5.19 -19.86 10.59
N LEU A 377 5.70 -20.53 9.56
CA LEU A 377 6.78 -21.53 9.67
C LEU A 377 8.18 -20.90 9.61
N SER A 378 8.30 -19.57 9.54
CA SER A 378 9.59 -18.89 9.58
C SER A 378 10.03 -18.62 11.02
N ARG A 379 11.26 -19.01 11.35
CA ARG A 379 11.93 -18.74 12.65
C ARG A 379 12.89 -17.56 12.59
N SER A 380 12.72 -16.64 11.64
CA SER A 380 13.63 -15.51 11.38
C SER A 380 14.04 -14.75 12.66
N ALA A 381 15.29 -14.29 12.71
CA ALA A 381 15.79 -13.38 13.73
C ALA A 381 16.22 -12.03 13.12
N ALA A 382 16.22 -10.99 13.94
CA ALA A 382 16.70 -9.67 13.56
C ALA A 382 17.27 -8.96 14.78
N GLY A 383 18.36 -8.23 14.58
CA GLY A 383 19.01 -7.50 15.67
C GLY A 383 20.16 -6.63 15.20
N ILE A 384 20.79 -5.96 16.15
CA ILE A 384 21.87 -5.01 15.94
C ILE A 384 23.16 -5.60 16.48
N ARG A 385 24.25 -5.44 15.72
CA ARG A 385 25.63 -5.70 16.15
C ARG A 385 26.46 -4.44 15.89
N GLY A 386 26.96 -3.80 16.94
CA GLY A 386 27.61 -2.49 16.82
C GLY A 386 26.71 -1.48 16.12
N SER A 387 27.15 -0.98 14.95
CA SER A 387 26.39 -0.06 14.09
C SER A 387 25.72 -0.73 12.89
N THR A 388 25.54 -2.06 12.93
CA THR A 388 25.00 -2.84 11.82
C THR A 388 23.65 -3.44 12.18
N LEU A 389 22.63 -3.23 11.35
CA LEU A 389 21.36 -3.93 11.47
C LEU A 389 21.40 -5.24 10.67
N ILE A 390 21.01 -6.35 11.28
CA ILE A 390 21.00 -7.68 10.66
C ILE A 390 19.55 -8.20 10.66
N ILE A 391 19.06 -8.63 9.50
CA ILE A 391 17.69 -9.14 9.34
C ILE A 391 17.70 -10.44 8.54
N ASN A 392 17.15 -11.51 9.10
CA ASN A 392 16.95 -12.76 8.37
C ASN A 392 15.67 -12.70 7.55
N MET A 393 15.81 -12.92 6.24
CA MET A 393 14.72 -12.99 5.30
C MET A 393 14.50 -14.44 4.82
N PRO A 394 13.28 -14.81 4.44
CA PRO A 394 13.02 -16.13 3.86
C PRO A 394 13.81 -16.36 2.56
N GLY A 395 14.14 -17.61 2.27
CA GLY A 395 14.89 -17.99 1.06
C GLY A 395 14.09 -17.94 -0.25
N ASN A 396 12.83 -17.49 -0.22
CA ASN A 396 11.99 -17.36 -1.41
C ASN A 396 12.12 -15.94 -2.00
N PRO A 397 12.43 -15.77 -3.30
CA PRO A 397 12.64 -14.46 -3.90
C PRO A 397 11.45 -13.48 -3.77
N ASN A 398 10.21 -13.99 -3.78
CA ASN A 398 9.02 -13.15 -3.61
C ASN A 398 8.88 -12.70 -2.16
N ALA A 399 9.09 -13.61 -1.21
CA ALA A 399 9.02 -13.32 0.22
C ALA A 399 10.07 -12.27 0.64
N VAL A 400 11.26 -12.26 0.01
CA VAL A 400 12.26 -11.21 0.22
C VAL A 400 11.72 -9.83 -0.16
N ALA A 401 11.07 -9.72 -1.32
CA ALA A 401 10.49 -8.45 -1.77
C ALA A 401 9.36 -7.98 -0.84
N GLU A 402 8.51 -8.91 -0.41
CA GLU A 402 7.39 -8.66 0.50
C GLU A 402 7.89 -8.18 1.88
N CYS A 403 8.87 -8.88 2.46
CA CYS A 403 9.45 -8.51 3.75
C CYS A 403 10.16 -7.16 3.68
N MET A 404 10.89 -6.89 2.58
CA MET A 404 11.50 -5.58 2.39
C MET A 404 10.44 -4.49 2.28
N GLU A 405 9.39 -4.66 1.48
CA GLU A 405 8.30 -3.68 1.35
C GLU A 405 7.63 -3.39 2.70
N ALA A 406 7.44 -4.42 3.52
CA ALA A 406 6.89 -4.28 4.87
C ALA A 406 7.76 -3.41 5.79
N LEU A 407 9.09 -3.51 5.67
CA LEU A 407 10.03 -2.79 6.52
C LEU A 407 10.39 -1.39 6.00
N LEU A 408 10.25 -1.12 4.69
CA LEU A 408 10.64 0.16 4.06
C LEU A 408 10.21 1.41 4.85
N PRO A 409 8.98 1.52 5.40
CA PRO A 409 8.54 2.74 6.09
C PRO A 409 9.38 3.11 7.31
N ALA A 410 9.95 2.11 8.00
CA ALA A 410 10.72 2.31 9.22
C ALA A 410 12.24 2.14 9.00
N LEU A 411 12.65 1.42 7.95
CA LEU A 411 14.03 0.97 7.79
C LEU A 411 15.02 2.14 7.63
N LYS A 412 14.68 3.20 6.89
CA LYS A 412 15.53 4.41 6.79
C LYS A 412 15.79 5.05 8.15
N HIS A 413 14.74 5.19 8.97
CA HIS A 413 14.86 5.78 10.29
C HIS A 413 15.68 4.87 11.23
N ALA A 414 15.44 3.56 11.18
CA ALA A 414 16.20 2.58 11.93
C ALA A 414 17.70 2.64 11.60
N LEU A 415 18.07 2.70 10.32
CA LEU A 415 19.48 2.81 9.90
C LEU A 415 20.14 4.10 10.39
N LYS A 416 19.44 5.25 10.32
CA LYS A 416 19.93 6.51 10.90
C LYS A 416 20.17 6.40 12.41
N GLN A 417 19.23 5.80 13.12
CA GLN A 417 19.30 5.65 14.57
C GLN A 417 20.44 4.72 14.99
N VAL A 418 20.65 3.62 14.27
CA VAL A 418 21.76 2.67 14.51
C VAL A 418 23.12 3.30 14.19
N LYS A 419 23.19 4.17 13.17
CA LYS A 419 24.42 4.90 12.79
C LYS A 419 24.78 6.06 13.73
N GLY A 420 23.89 6.42 14.66
CA GLY A 420 24.16 7.38 15.72
C GLY A 420 23.74 8.82 15.44
N ASP A 421 22.72 9.05 14.60
CA ASP A 421 22.22 10.42 14.35
C ASP A 421 21.73 11.05 15.66
N LYS A 422 22.32 12.19 16.04
CA LYS A 422 22.00 12.92 17.26
C LYS A 422 20.54 13.38 17.15
N ARG A 423 19.66 12.81 17.99
CA ARG A 423 18.23 13.13 18.13
C ARG A 423 17.86 14.53 17.58
N GLU A 424 17.04 14.58 16.53
CA GLU A 424 16.25 15.77 16.22
C GLU A 424 15.43 16.12 17.48
N LYS A 425 15.87 17.14 18.21
CA LYS A 425 15.12 17.70 19.34
C LYS A 425 13.91 18.41 18.75
N HIS A 426 12.77 17.73 18.70
CA HIS A 426 11.49 18.36 18.45
C HIS A 426 11.33 19.51 19.47
N PRO A 427 10.96 20.75 19.08
CA PRO A 427 10.92 21.91 20.00
C PRO A 427 9.89 21.81 21.13
N ARG A 428 9.16 20.69 21.25
CA ARG A 428 8.22 20.39 22.34
C ARG A 428 8.63 19.19 23.21
N HIS A 429 9.78 18.55 22.95
CA HIS A 429 10.21 17.37 23.70
C HIS A 429 11.10 17.78 24.89
N ILE A 430 10.51 17.82 26.08
CA ILE A 430 11.27 17.91 27.34
C ILE A 430 11.86 16.52 27.62
N PRO A 431 13.18 16.37 27.82
CA PRO A 431 13.78 15.09 28.22
C PRO A 431 13.12 14.56 29.50
N HIS A 432 12.85 13.26 29.59
CA HIS A 432 12.19 12.66 30.76
C HIS A 432 12.93 12.92 32.09
N GLU A 433 14.23 13.21 32.08
CA GLU A 433 14.99 13.65 33.26
C GLU A 433 14.54 15.03 33.81
N HIS A 434 13.94 15.88 32.98
CA HIS A 434 13.48 17.22 33.35
C HIS A 434 11.95 17.33 33.43
N ALA A 435 11.21 16.26 33.13
CA ALA A 435 9.80 16.19 33.42
C ALA A 435 9.64 16.00 34.93
N THR A 436 9.05 16.97 35.63
CA THR A 436 8.59 16.78 37.01
C THR A 436 7.78 15.49 37.06
N LEU A 437 8.19 14.55 37.92
CA LEU A 437 7.46 13.31 38.20
C LEU A 437 6.06 13.69 38.69
N VAL A 438 5.09 13.71 37.78
CA VAL A 438 3.68 13.73 38.17
C VAL A 438 3.30 12.26 38.25
N ASP A 439 3.52 11.69 39.43
CA ASP A 439 3.07 10.34 39.75
C ASP A 439 1.54 10.35 39.84
N THR A 440 0.91 10.11 38.68
CA THR A 440 -0.53 9.94 38.54
C THR A 440 -1.03 8.73 39.32
N TRP A 441 -0.15 7.78 39.66
CA TRP A 441 -0.47 6.61 40.44
C TRP A 441 -0.55 6.93 41.94
N GLU A 442 0.41 7.66 42.51
CA GLU A 442 0.35 8.13 43.92
C GLU A 442 -0.87 9.02 44.18
N ARG A 443 -1.24 9.88 43.22
CA ARG A 443 -2.44 10.73 43.32
C ARG A 443 -3.72 9.90 43.33
N SER A 444 -3.81 8.91 42.44
CA SER A 444 -4.97 8.02 42.34
C SER A 444 -5.05 7.07 43.53
N HIS A 445 -3.91 6.59 44.03
CA HIS A 445 -3.80 5.78 45.24
C HIS A 445 -4.23 6.57 46.48
N LYS A 446 -3.74 7.81 46.68
CA LYS A 446 -4.15 8.67 47.80
C LYS A 446 -5.64 9.01 47.77
N LEU A 447 -6.23 9.22 46.59
CA LEU A 447 -7.67 9.45 46.44
C LEU A 447 -8.50 8.19 46.75
N ALA A 448 -7.98 7.00 46.46
CA ALA A 448 -8.66 5.73 46.74
C ALA A 448 -8.45 5.23 48.18
N SER A 449 -7.37 5.64 48.85
CA SER A 449 -7.02 5.22 50.22
C SER A 449 -7.34 6.27 51.30
N ALA A 450 -7.74 7.49 50.92
CA ALA A 450 -8.40 8.43 51.83
C ALA A 450 -9.82 7.95 52.10
N GLY A 451 -9.95 7.17 53.18
CA GLY A 451 -11.17 6.47 53.57
C GLY A 451 -12.42 7.34 53.71
N SER A 452 -13.53 6.68 53.41
CA SER A 452 -14.89 6.94 53.88
C SER A 452 -14.96 7.61 55.25
N VAL A 453 -15.43 8.86 55.26
CA VAL A 453 -16.27 9.35 56.35
C VAL A 453 -17.64 9.60 55.72
N GLU A 454 -18.55 8.65 55.93
CA GLU A 454 -19.97 8.83 55.63
C GLU A 454 -20.50 10.03 56.46
N PRO A 455 -21.19 11.00 55.86
CA PRO A 455 -22.02 11.91 56.64
C PRO A 455 -23.25 11.14 57.11
N SER A 456 -23.34 10.97 58.42
CA SER A 456 -24.49 10.48 59.15
C SER A 456 -25.77 11.21 58.73
N CYS A 457 -26.78 10.42 58.38
CA CYS A 457 -28.16 10.84 58.19
C CYS A 457 -28.80 11.13 59.56
N PRO A 458 -29.33 12.33 59.83
CA PRO A 458 -30.23 12.55 60.96
C PRO A 458 -31.68 12.45 60.46
N CYS A 459 -32.37 11.39 60.89
CA CYS A 459 -33.83 11.30 60.82
C CYS A 459 -34.51 12.30 61.78
N SER A 460 -35.77 12.61 61.48
CA SER A 460 -36.84 13.08 62.40
C SER A 460 -37.02 14.60 62.56
N HIS A 461 -37.97 15.18 61.82
CA HIS A 461 -39.24 15.70 62.35
C HIS A 461 -40.20 16.13 61.23
#